data_AF-A0A2K5XNX2-F1
#
_entry.id   AF-A0A2K5XNX2-F1
#
_cell.length_a   1.000
_cell.length_b   1.000
_cell.length_c   1.000
_cell.angle_alpha   90.00
_cell.angle_beta   90.00
_cell.angle_gamma   90.00
#
_symmetry.space_group_name_H-M   'P 1'
#
loop_
_entity.id
_entity.type
_entity.pdbx_description
1 polymer ?
#
loop_
_entity_poly.entity_id
_entity_poly.type
_entity_poly.pdbx_seq_one_letter_code
_entity_poly.pdbx_strand_id
1 'polypeptide(L)'
;MENLLQSLYVENRAGFFFTKFCEHSGNKLWKNSVYFWFDLQAYHQLFYQETLQPFKVCKQAQYLFATYVAPSATLDIGLQQEKKKEIYMKIQPPFEDLFDTAEEYILLLLLEPWTKMVKSDQIAYKKVELVEEARQLDSTYFRKLQALHKETLSKKAGDTTCEIGSGILSLSNVSKRTEYWDNVPAEYKHFKFSDLLNNKLEFEHFRQFLETHSSSMDLMCWTDIEQLRRITYRDQNQREAKSIYIKNKYLNKKYFFGPNSPASLYQQNQVMHLSGGWGKILHEQLDAPVLVEIQKHVQNRLENVWLPLFLASEQFAARQKIKVQMEDIAEELLLQKPEKKIGVWKPVESKWISSSCEIIAFRKALLNPVTSRQFQRFVALKGDLLENGLLFWQEVQKYKDLCHSHCDESVIQKKITTIINCFINSSIPPALQIDIPVEQAQKIIEHRKELGPYVFREAQMTIFGVLFKFWPQFCEFRKNLTDENIMSVLERRQEYNKQKKKLAKIPILLHFC
;
A
#
# COMPACT_ATOMS: atom_id res chain seq x y z
N MET A 1 4.68 -18.44 14.09
CA MET A 1 4.43 -19.37 12.98
C MET A 1 5.43 -19.15 11.85
N GLU A 2 5.60 -17.92 11.37
CA GLU A 2 6.59 -17.59 10.33
C GLU A 2 8.03 -18.04 10.66
N ASN A 3 8.54 -17.73 11.86
CA ASN A 3 9.87 -18.19 12.30
C ASN A 3 10.03 -19.72 12.33
N LEU A 4 8.95 -20.45 12.63
CA LEU A 4 8.95 -21.91 12.63
C LEU A 4 9.08 -22.43 11.18
N LEU A 5 8.28 -21.91 10.25
CA LEU A 5 8.34 -22.29 8.84
C LEU A 5 9.70 -22.00 8.21
N GLN A 6 10.27 -20.82 8.50
CA GLN A 6 11.62 -20.47 8.05
C GLN A 6 12.66 -21.46 8.59
N SER A 7 12.55 -21.84 9.87
CA SER A 7 13.44 -22.82 10.49
C SER A 7 13.30 -24.22 9.89
N LEU A 8 12.06 -24.71 9.73
CA LEU A 8 11.78 -26.02 9.12
C LEU A 8 12.31 -26.10 7.68
N TYR A 9 12.27 -24.99 6.94
CA TYR A 9 12.79 -24.93 5.57
C TYR A 9 14.32 -25.09 5.51
N VAL A 10 15.07 -24.42 6.39
CA VAL A 10 16.55 -24.50 6.40
C VAL A 10 17.07 -25.70 7.20
N GLU A 11 16.19 -26.52 7.75
CA GLU A 11 16.53 -27.55 8.71
C GLU A 11 17.48 -28.62 8.15
N ASN A 12 17.31 -28.97 6.87
CA ASN A 12 18.22 -29.88 6.17
C ASN A 12 19.68 -29.35 6.15
N ARG A 13 19.88 -28.03 6.11
CA ARG A 13 21.19 -27.37 6.19
C ARG A 13 21.64 -27.14 7.62
N ALA A 14 20.69 -27.00 8.55
CA ALA A 14 20.95 -26.80 9.98
C ALA A 14 21.20 -28.12 10.75
N GLY A 15 21.27 -29.26 10.06
CA GLY A 15 21.60 -30.55 10.68
C GLY A 15 20.46 -31.17 11.51
N PHE A 16 19.20 -30.85 11.17
CA PHE A 16 17.99 -31.40 11.80
C PHE A 16 17.86 -31.11 13.30
N PHE A 17 18.27 -29.92 13.73
CA PHE A 17 18.27 -29.53 15.14
C PHE A 17 16.88 -29.60 15.78
N PHE A 18 15.86 -29.05 15.13
CA PHE A 18 14.49 -29.02 15.65
C PHE A 18 13.83 -30.41 15.63
N THR A 19 14.11 -31.21 14.61
CA THR A 19 13.67 -32.60 14.48
C THR A 19 14.25 -33.42 15.62
N LYS A 20 15.56 -33.32 15.87
CA LYS A 20 16.22 -33.99 17.01
C LYS A 20 15.63 -33.54 18.34
N PHE A 21 15.31 -32.26 18.51
CA PHE A 21 14.62 -31.78 19.71
C PHE A 21 13.26 -32.48 19.88
N CYS A 22 12.48 -32.58 18.81
CA CYS A 22 11.19 -33.29 18.84
C CYS A 22 11.35 -34.79 19.15
N GLU A 23 12.41 -35.43 18.66
CA GLU A 23 12.71 -36.83 18.98
C GLU A 23 13.12 -37.04 20.44
N HIS A 24 14.01 -36.19 20.95
CA HIS A 24 14.48 -36.27 22.34
C HIS A 24 13.40 -35.89 23.36
N SER A 25 12.36 -35.17 22.94
CA SER A 25 11.25 -34.81 23.81
C SER A 25 10.43 -36.00 24.32
N GLY A 26 10.54 -37.17 23.67
CA GLY A 26 9.72 -38.35 23.96
C GLY A 26 8.26 -38.24 23.52
N ASN A 27 7.82 -37.08 23.00
CA ASN A 27 6.47 -36.88 22.49
C ASN A 27 6.34 -37.46 21.07
N LYS A 28 5.64 -38.60 20.96
CA LYS A 28 5.40 -39.28 19.69
C LYS A 28 4.69 -38.40 18.67
N LEU A 29 3.75 -37.55 19.09
CA LEU A 29 3.01 -36.68 18.17
C LEU A 29 3.90 -35.61 17.56
N TRP A 30 4.80 -34.99 18.32
CA TRP A 30 5.75 -34.00 17.78
C TRP A 30 6.71 -34.66 16.80
N LYS A 31 7.26 -35.82 17.17
CA LYS A 31 8.11 -36.61 16.28
C LYS A 31 7.40 -36.92 14.96
N ASN A 32 6.22 -37.54 15.03
CA ASN A 32 5.45 -37.92 13.85
C ASN A 32 5.06 -36.71 12.98
N SER A 33 4.70 -35.59 13.62
CA SER A 33 4.33 -34.34 12.93
C SER A 33 5.49 -33.73 12.14
N VAL A 34 6.72 -33.74 12.68
CA VAL A 34 7.90 -33.25 11.95
C VAL A 34 8.23 -34.16 10.76
N TYR A 35 8.16 -35.49 10.93
CA TYR A 35 8.38 -36.42 9.82
C TYR A 35 7.32 -36.28 8.72
N PHE A 36 6.04 -36.18 9.11
CA PHE A 36 4.95 -35.93 8.17
C PHE A 36 5.15 -34.63 7.40
N TRP A 37 5.61 -33.56 8.04
CA TRP A 37 5.91 -32.29 7.38
C TRP A 37 6.88 -32.48 6.21
N PHE A 38 8.02 -33.14 6.42
CA PHE A 38 9.03 -33.33 5.38
C PHE A 38 8.52 -34.23 4.24
N ASP A 39 7.86 -35.34 4.57
CA ASP A 39 7.30 -36.24 3.56
C ASP A 39 6.19 -35.56 2.74
N LEU A 40 5.43 -34.65 3.38
CA LEU A 40 4.39 -33.86 2.72
C LEU A 40 4.99 -32.80 1.78
N GLN A 41 6.09 -32.14 2.15
CA GLN A 41 6.77 -31.22 1.23
C GLN A 41 7.27 -31.95 -0.02
N ALA A 42 7.76 -33.19 0.13
CA ALA A 42 8.15 -34.02 -1.01
C ALA A 42 6.95 -34.40 -1.91
N TYR A 43 5.76 -34.61 -1.32
CA TYR A 43 4.52 -34.80 -2.08
C TYR A 43 4.13 -33.57 -2.89
N HIS A 44 4.16 -32.38 -2.28
CA HIS A 44 3.84 -31.13 -2.96
C HIS A 44 4.77 -30.87 -4.16
N GLN A 45 6.07 -31.16 -4.04
CA GLN A 45 7.03 -31.01 -5.13
C GLN A 45 6.66 -31.79 -6.39
N LEU A 46 5.95 -32.93 -6.28
CA LEU A 46 5.48 -33.70 -7.43
C LEU A 46 4.49 -32.89 -8.30
N PHE A 47 3.75 -31.94 -7.70
CA PHE A 47 2.84 -31.06 -8.41
C PHE A 47 3.51 -29.84 -9.06
N TYR A 48 4.82 -29.65 -8.90
CA TYR A 48 5.54 -28.53 -9.52
C TYR A 48 6.51 -28.94 -10.65
N GLN A 49 6.65 -30.24 -10.88
CA GLN A 49 7.45 -30.77 -11.99
C GLN A 49 6.81 -30.45 -13.34
N GLU A 50 7.63 -30.16 -14.37
CA GLU A 50 7.17 -29.85 -15.74
C GLU A 50 6.33 -31.01 -16.32
N THR A 51 6.71 -32.25 -16.03
CA THR A 51 5.92 -33.46 -16.33
C THR A 51 5.32 -34.04 -15.05
N LEU A 52 4.00 -34.17 -15.02
CA LEU A 52 3.30 -34.82 -13.91
C LEU A 52 3.28 -36.33 -14.14
N GLN A 53 3.60 -37.11 -13.10
CA GLN A 53 3.47 -38.56 -13.10
C GLN A 53 2.31 -39.00 -12.18
N PRO A 54 1.07 -39.16 -12.69
CA PRO A 54 -0.11 -39.48 -11.88
C PRO A 54 0.10 -40.67 -10.94
N PHE A 55 0.70 -41.75 -11.43
CA PHE A 55 0.96 -42.95 -10.64
C PHE A 55 1.86 -42.68 -9.43
N LYS A 56 2.91 -41.86 -9.60
CA LYS A 56 3.82 -41.51 -8.50
C LYS A 56 3.12 -40.68 -7.43
N VAL A 57 2.27 -39.74 -7.85
CA VAL A 57 1.45 -38.92 -6.94
C VAL A 57 0.46 -39.78 -6.16
N CYS A 58 -0.26 -40.68 -6.84
CA CYS A 58 -1.17 -41.63 -6.19
C CYS A 58 -0.46 -42.50 -5.15
N LYS A 59 0.69 -43.07 -5.51
CA LYS A 59 1.48 -43.89 -4.58
C LYS A 59 1.95 -43.08 -3.38
N GLN A 60 2.42 -41.86 -3.59
CA GLN A 60 2.88 -40.99 -2.52
C GLN A 60 1.73 -40.56 -1.59
N ALA A 61 0.56 -40.20 -2.14
CA ALA A 61 -0.63 -39.85 -1.35
C ALA A 61 -1.09 -41.04 -0.49
N GLN A 62 -1.15 -42.24 -1.07
CA GLN A 62 -1.51 -43.46 -0.34
C GLN A 62 -0.50 -43.80 0.76
N TYR A 63 0.79 -43.65 0.48
CA TYR A 63 1.86 -43.84 1.47
C TYR A 63 1.71 -42.87 2.64
N LEU A 64 1.54 -41.57 2.37
CA LEU A 64 1.33 -40.55 3.39
C LEU A 64 0.08 -40.85 4.24
N PHE A 65 -1.02 -41.20 3.57
CA PHE A 65 -2.26 -41.53 4.25
C PHE A 65 -2.08 -42.75 5.17
N ALA A 66 -1.54 -43.86 4.66
CA ALA A 66 -1.37 -45.10 5.41
C ALA A 66 -0.39 -44.95 6.58
N THR A 67 0.67 -44.16 6.40
CA THR A 67 1.74 -44.00 7.39
C THR A 67 1.37 -43.04 8.52
N TYR A 68 0.64 -41.95 8.21
CA TYR A 68 0.44 -40.84 9.14
C TYR A 68 -1.03 -40.51 9.46
N VAL A 69 -1.97 -40.76 8.55
CA VAL A 69 -3.36 -40.25 8.66
C VAL A 69 -4.37 -41.34 8.97
N ALA A 70 -4.14 -42.58 8.52
CA ALA A 70 -5.08 -43.68 8.72
C ALA A 70 -5.40 -43.88 10.23
N PRO A 71 -6.60 -44.38 10.59
CA PRO A 71 -6.96 -44.60 11.98
C PRO A 71 -6.00 -45.53 12.75
N SER A 72 -5.32 -46.43 12.03
CA SER A 72 -4.32 -47.37 12.57
C SER A 72 -2.90 -47.07 12.05
N ALA A 73 -2.63 -45.82 11.68
CA ALA A 73 -1.34 -45.38 11.19
C ALA A 73 -0.22 -45.63 12.22
N THR A 74 0.92 -46.15 11.77
CA THR A 74 2.09 -46.43 12.62
C THR A 74 2.70 -45.14 13.18
N LEU A 75 2.67 -44.07 12.38
CA LEU A 75 3.14 -42.73 12.75
C LEU A 75 1.96 -41.75 12.82
N ASP A 76 0.86 -42.13 13.49
CA ASP A 76 -0.34 -41.28 13.60
C ASP A 76 0.01 -39.88 14.12
N ILE A 77 -0.44 -38.87 13.39
CA ILE A 77 -0.31 -37.45 13.75
C ILE A 77 -1.41 -36.99 14.71
N GLY A 78 -2.42 -37.83 14.97
CA GLY A 78 -3.50 -37.54 15.90
C GLY A 78 -4.58 -36.61 15.32
N LEU A 79 -4.79 -36.64 14.00
CA LEU A 79 -5.82 -35.84 13.33
C LEU A 79 -7.24 -36.32 13.72
N GLN A 80 -8.22 -35.42 13.77
CA GLN A 80 -9.62 -35.77 14.05
C GLN A 80 -10.19 -36.73 13.01
N GLN A 81 -11.06 -37.65 13.44
CA GLN A 81 -11.56 -38.74 12.60
C GLN A 81 -12.39 -38.25 11.41
N GLU A 82 -13.11 -37.13 11.56
CA GLU A 82 -13.89 -36.49 10.50
C GLU A 82 -12.96 -36.02 9.38
N LYS A 83 -11.87 -35.34 9.74
CA LYS A 83 -10.84 -34.85 8.80
C LYS A 83 -10.09 -36.01 8.13
N LYS A 84 -9.83 -37.11 8.87
CA LYS A 84 -9.26 -38.34 8.30
C LYS A 84 -10.15 -38.93 7.21
N LYS A 85 -11.49 -38.95 7.43
CA LYS A 85 -12.46 -39.41 6.44
C LYS A 85 -12.52 -38.50 5.21
N GLU A 86 -12.50 -37.17 5.40
CA GLU A 86 -12.47 -36.21 4.29
C GLU A 86 -11.27 -36.44 3.35
N ILE A 87 -10.07 -36.63 3.93
CA ILE A 87 -8.85 -36.92 3.15
C ILE A 87 -9.00 -38.26 2.40
N TYR A 88 -9.54 -39.29 3.05
CA TYR A 88 -9.74 -40.59 2.42
C TYR A 88 -10.68 -40.51 1.20
N MET A 89 -11.79 -39.78 1.30
CA MET A 89 -12.75 -39.63 0.19
C MET A 89 -12.17 -38.88 -1.01
N LYS A 90 -11.12 -38.06 -0.80
CA LYS A 90 -10.46 -37.26 -1.85
C LYS A 90 -9.11 -37.84 -2.29
N ILE A 91 -8.73 -39.03 -1.82
CA ILE A 91 -7.41 -39.60 -2.08
C ILE A 91 -7.20 -40.02 -3.54
N GLN A 92 -8.28 -40.21 -4.31
CA GLN A 92 -8.21 -40.65 -5.71
C GLN A 92 -9.20 -39.88 -6.60
N PRO A 93 -8.72 -39.07 -7.56
CA PRO A 93 -7.32 -38.69 -7.77
C PRO A 93 -6.81 -37.71 -6.70
N PRO A 94 -5.53 -37.81 -6.28
CA PRO A 94 -4.94 -36.88 -5.30
C PRO A 94 -4.57 -35.53 -5.92
N PHE A 95 -4.89 -34.44 -5.23
CA PHE A 95 -4.53 -33.08 -5.63
C PHE A 95 -3.56 -32.42 -4.64
N GLU A 96 -2.95 -31.31 -5.05
CA GLU A 96 -1.95 -30.58 -4.27
C GLU A 96 -2.48 -30.02 -2.93
N ASP A 97 -3.79 -29.95 -2.77
CA ASP A 97 -4.50 -29.45 -1.58
C ASP A 97 -5.08 -30.58 -0.70
N LEU A 98 -4.84 -31.86 -1.07
CA LEU A 98 -5.39 -33.03 -0.39
C LEU A 98 -5.10 -33.05 1.14
N PHE A 99 -3.90 -32.62 1.53
CA PHE A 99 -3.44 -32.67 2.91
C PHE A 99 -3.42 -31.30 3.60
N ASP A 100 -3.98 -30.23 3.00
CA ASP A 100 -3.93 -28.86 3.56
C ASP A 100 -4.45 -28.80 5.01
N THR A 101 -5.52 -29.55 5.30
CA THR A 101 -6.10 -29.66 6.66
C THR A 101 -5.17 -30.36 7.65
N ALA A 102 -4.43 -31.38 7.20
CA ALA A 102 -3.46 -32.09 8.02
C ALA A 102 -2.19 -31.24 8.24
N GLU A 103 -1.74 -30.54 7.19
CA GLU A 103 -0.60 -29.62 7.22
C GLU A 103 -0.81 -28.48 8.21
N GLU A 104 -1.97 -27.81 8.16
CA GLU A 104 -2.29 -26.75 9.11
C GLU A 104 -2.33 -27.27 10.55
N TYR A 105 -2.88 -28.47 10.76
CA TYR A 105 -2.95 -29.08 12.08
C TYR A 105 -1.56 -29.39 12.65
N ILE A 106 -0.68 -30.03 11.88
CA ILE A 106 0.68 -30.33 12.35
C ILE A 106 1.49 -29.07 12.59
N LEU A 107 1.34 -28.03 11.78
CA LEU A 107 2.05 -26.77 11.98
C LEU A 107 1.62 -26.08 13.28
N LEU A 108 0.34 -26.13 13.63
CA LEU A 108 -0.15 -25.66 14.93
C LEU A 108 0.41 -26.49 16.09
N LEU A 109 0.45 -27.81 15.95
CA LEU A 109 1.06 -28.69 16.96
C LEU A 109 2.54 -28.41 17.17
N LEU A 110 3.30 -28.17 16.09
CA LEU A 110 4.74 -27.93 16.13
C LEU A 110 5.13 -26.56 16.71
N LEU A 111 4.19 -25.63 16.87
CA LEU A 111 4.46 -24.36 17.55
C LEU A 111 4.83 -24.55 19.02
N GLU A 112 4.24 -25.55 19.69
CA GLU A 112 4.53 -25.83 21.09
C GLU A 112 6.00 -26.27 21.31
N PRO A 113 6.51 -27.34 20.66
CA PRO A 113 7.92 -27.73 20.80
C PRO A 113 8.85 -26.63 20.32
N TRP A 114 8.50 -25.90 19.25
CA TRP A 114 9.30 -24.77 18.77
C TRP A 114 9.48 -23.70 19.84
N THR A 115 8.38 -23.28 20.46
CA THR A 115 8.41 -22.27 21.52
C THR A 115 9.20 -22.75 22.74
N LYS A 116 9.10 -24.04 23.09
CA LYS A 116 9.89 -24.65 24.17
C LYS A 116 11.38 -24.65 23.85
N MET A 117 11.75 -25.06 22.63
CA MET A 117 13.14 -25.06 22.18
C MET A 117 13.74 -23.65 22.18
N VAL A 118 13.06 -22.68 21.57
CA VAL A 118 13.54 -21.28 21.51
C VAL A 118 13.70 -20.71 22.93
N LYS A 119 12.78 -20.99 23.85
CA LYS A 119 12.92 -20.56 25.26
C LYS A 119 14.11 -21.21 25.95
N SER A 120 14.33 -22.51 25.73
CA SER A 120 15.49 -23.24 26.26
C SER A 120 16.80 -22.65 25.74
N ASP A 121 16.89 -22.40 24.44
CA ASP A 121 18.06 -21.81 23.81
C ASP A 121 18.30 -20.40 24.33
N GLN A 122 17.26 -19.57 24.44
CA GLN A 122 17.38 -18.23 25.02
C GLN A 122 17.94 -18.25 26.45
N ILE A 123 17.52 -19.22 27.28
CA ILE A 123 18.05 -19.39 28.63
C ILE A 123 19.51 -19.84 28.58
N ALA A 124 19.88 -20.75 27.67
CA ALA A 124 21.25 -21.20 27.49
C ALA A 124 22.18 -20.06 27.02
N TYR A 125 21.76 -19.28 26.02
CA TYR A 125 22.50 -18.13 25.51
C TYR A 125 22.71 -17.05 26.57
N LYS A 126 21.72 -16.80 27.44
CA LYS A 126 21.87 -15.85 28.55
C LYS A 126 22.90 -16.26 29.61
N LYS A 127 23.30 -17.53 29.66
CA LYS A 127 24.34 -18.03 30.56
C LYS A 127 25.75 -17.89 29.98
N VAL A 128 25.87 -17.58 28.69
CA VAL A 128 27.16 -17.32 28.06
C VAL A 128 27.58 -15.90 28.43
N GLU A 129 28.78 -15.78 29.01
CA GLU A 129 29.36 -14.48 29.36
C GLU A 129 29.51 -13.62 28.10
N LEU A 130 28.82 -12.48 28.09
CA LEU A 130 28.90 -11.52 26.99
C LEU A 130 30.22 -10.74 27.13
N VAL A 131 31.22 -11.12 26.34
CA VAL A 131 32.45 -10.33 26.21
C VAL A 131 32.16 -9.16 25.28
N GLU A 132 32.20 -7.94 25.82
CA GLU A 132 32.18 -6.72 25.01
C GLU A 132 33.48 -6.59 24.21
N GLU A 133 33.47 -7.11 22.98
CA GLU A 133 34.57 -6.90 22.04
C GLU A 133 34.36 -5.56 21.34
N ALA A 134 35.02 -4.51 21.82
CA ALA A 134 35.08 -3.23 21.12
C ALA A 134 35.92 -3.37 19.83
N ARG A 135 35.28 -3.82 18.75
CA ARG A 135 35.90 -3.83 17.43
C ARG A 135 35.94 -2.41 16.89
N GLN A 136 37.11 -1.78 16.93
CA GLN A 136 37.33 -0.58 16.14
C GLN A 136 37.28 -0.96 14.66
N LEU A 137 36.28 -0.44 13.94
CA LEU A 137 36.24 -0.47 12.49
C LEU A 137 37.35 0.45 11.96
N ASP A 138 38.57 -0.08 11.87
CA ASP A 138 39.71 0.60 11.24
C ASP A 138 39.58 0.51 9.70
N SER A 139 38.48 1.08 9.19
CA SER A 139 38.23 1.26 7.78
C SER A 139 39.04 2.43 7.26
N THR A 140 39.58 2.32 6.04
CA THR A 140 40.26 3.41 5.34
C THR A 140 39.40 4.67 5.25
N TYR A 141 38.07 4.52 5.21
CA TYR A 141 37.10 5.62 5.23
C TYR A 141 37.03 6.30 6.61
N PHE A 142 37.16 5.54 7.70
CA PHE A 142 37.15 6.08 9.06
C PHE A 142 38.42 6.94 9.33
N ARG A 143 39.58 6.48 8.85
CA ARG A 143 40.82 7.30 8.89
C ARG A 143 40.71 8.58 8.06
N LYS A 144 40.09 8.51 6.87
CA LYS A 144 39.79 9.70 6.05
C LYS A 144 38.85 10.68 6.75
N LEU A 145 37.79 10.18 7.39
CA LEU A 145 36.86 11.01 8.16
C LEU A 145 37.55 11.69 9.36
N GLN A 146 38.41 10.99 10.11
CA GLN A 146 39.17 11.60 11.19
C GLN A 146 40.15 12.67 10.70
N ALA A 147 40.81 12.46 9.56
CA ALA A 147 41.70 13.45 8.96
C ALA A 147 40.93 14.73 8.56
N LEU A 148 39.78 14.58 7.90
CA LEU A 148 38.90 15.70 7.53
C LEU A 148 38.36 16.44 8.75
N HIS A 149 38.02 15.72 9.83
CA HIS A 149 37.54 16.34 11.06
C HIS A 149 38.63 17.14 11.78
N LYS A 150 39.89 16.64 11.77
CA LYS A 150 41.06 17.39 12.26
C LYS A 150 41.36 18.63 11.42
N GLU A 151 41.23 18.57 10.09
CA GLU A 151 41.37 19.75 9.24
C GLU A 151 40.27 20.79 9.48
N THR A 152 39.03 20.34 9.73
CA THR A 152 37.89 21.25 9.96
C THR A 152 37.97 21.95 11.32
N LEU A 153 38.46 21.25 12.35
CA LEU A 153 38.71 21.83 13.68
C LEU A 153 39.93 22.76 13.69
N SER A 154 41.00 22.42 12.95
CA SER A 154 42.16 23.29 12.77
C SER A 154 41.81 24.59 12.03
N LYS A 155 40.93 24.54 11.02
CA LYS A 155 40.47 25.74 10.29
C LYS A 155 39.55 26.66 11.11
N LYS A 156 38.89 26.16 12.16
CA LYS A 156 38.05 26.99 13.05
C LYS A 156 38.83 27.68 14.17
N ALA A 157 40.11 27.37 14.37
CA ALA A 157 40.96 28.00 15.38
C ALA A 157 41.77 29.20 14.86
N GLY A 158 41.62 29.56 13.57
CA GLY A 158 42.46 30.56 12.90
C GLY A 158 41.87 31.96 12.74
N ASP A 159 40.56 32.18 12.95
CA ASP A 159 39.94 33.49 12.73
C ASP A 159 38.87 33.80 13.77
N THR A 160 39.24 34.46 14.88
CA THR A 160 38.54 35.67 15.38
C THR A 160 39.24 36.31 16.58
N THR A 161 39.80 37.50 16.37
CA THR A 161 39.93 38.55 17.39
C THR A 161 39.47 39.86 16.76
N CYS A 162 38.31 40.37 17.16
CA CYS A 162 38.16 41.69 17.79
C CYS A 162 36.69 42.06 17.99
N GLU A 163 36.52 42.86 19.03
CA GLU A 163 35.32 43.32 19.72
C GLU A 163 34.31 44.10 18.86
N ILE A 164 33.07 44.18 19.33
CA ILE A 164 32.39 45.45 19.71
C ILE A 164 30.90 45.18 20.00
N GLY A 165 30.42 45.73 21.12
CA GLY A 165 29.12 46.41 21.15
C GLY A 165 27.93 45.61 21.65
N SER A 166 27.81 45.50 22.97
CA SER A 166 26.54 45.25 23.64
C SER A 166 25.57 46.40 23.36
N GLY A 167 24.61 46.18 22.47
CA GLY A 167 23.52 47.10 22.15
C GLY A 167 22.20 46.35 22.25
N ILE A 168 21.63 46.28 23.46
CA ILE A 168 20.28 45.77 23.69
C ILE A 168 19.29 46.78 23.09
N LEU A 169 18.82 46.50 21.87
CA LEU A 169 17.64 47.16 21.30
C LEU A 169 16.43 46.25 21.47
N SER A 170 15.55 46.68 22.38
CA SER A 170 14.15 46.31 22.58
C SER A 170 13.52 45.50 21.44
N LEU A 171 13.32 44.20 21.67
CA LEU A 171 12.66 43.27 20.75
C LEU A 171 11.24 42.90 21.24
N SER A 172 10.42 43.91 21.59
CA SER A 172 9.06 43.66 22.10
C SER A 172 8.00 43.36 21.03
N ASN A 173 8.36 43.36 19.74
CA ASN A 173 7.42 43.10 18.63
C ASN A 173 7.62 41.76 17.90
N VAL A 174 8.54 40.89 18.35
CA VAL A 174 8.74 39.55 17.77
C VAL A 174 7.93 38.46 18.49
N SER A 175 7.42 38.73 19.70
CA SER A 175 6.77 37.74 20.57
C SER A 175 5.56 37.02 19.95
N LYS A 176 4.73 37.69 19.13
CA LYS A 176 3.49 37.07 18.60
C LYS A 176 3.67 36.25 17.32
N ARG A 177 4.81 36.36 16.64
CA ARG A 177 5.05 35.68 15.34
C ARG A 177 5.47 34.23 15.54
N THR A 178 6.08 33.92 16.68
CA THR A 178 6.61 32.59 17.03
C THR A 178 5.51 31.69 17.60
N GLU A 179 4.62 32.24 18.42
CA GLU A 179 3.59 31.49 19.17
C GLU A 179 2.62 30.66 18.29
N TYR A 180 2.24 31.14 17.10
CA TYR A 180 1.29 30.41 16.24
C TYR A 180 1.93 29.28 15.45
N TRP A 181 3.19 29.44 15.04
CA TRP A 181 3.94 28.42 14.31
C TRP A 181 4.47 27.30 15.23
N ASP A 182 4.56 27.56 16.53
CA ASP A 182 4.93 26.56 17.54
C ASP A 182 3.85 25.47 17.70
N ASN A 183 2.58 25.83 17.46
CA ASN A 183 1.44 24.90 17.51
C ASN A 183 1.25 24.07 16.24
N VAL A 184 2.02 24.34 15.18
CA VAL A 184 1.95 23.58 13.93
C VAL A 184 2.85 22.34 14.02
N PRO A 185 2.33 21.13 13.74
CA PRO A 185 3.15 19.93 13.65
C PRO A 185 4.35 20.12 12.72
N ALA A 186 5.52 19.58 13.11
CA ALA A 186 6.77 19.74 12.36
C ALA A 186 6.64 19.36 10.88
N GLU A 187 5.79 18.37 10.59
CA GLU A 187 5.47 17.87 9.26
C GLU A 187 4.86 18.94 8.33
N TYR A 188 4.15 19.95 8.86
CA TYR A 188 3.44 20.95 8.06
C TYR A 188 4.10 22.34 8.08
N LYS A 189 5.23 22.52 8.79
CA LYS A 189 5.92 23.82 8.90
C LYS A 189 6.51 24.35 7.58
N HIS A 190 6.57 23.52 6.54
CA HIS A 190 7.08 23.88 5.22
C HIS A 190 6.02 24.48 4.28
N PHE A 191 4.73 24.41 4.63
CA PHE A 191 3.64 24.92 3.80
C PHE A 191 3.65 26.45 3.70
N LYS A 192 3.57 26.98 2.49
CA LYS A 192 3.44 28.41 2.20
C LYS A 192 2.05 28.74 1.67
N PHE A 193 1.65 30.00 1.80
CA PHE A 193 0.38 30.49 1.23
C PHE A 193 0.32 30.32 -0.31
N SER A 194 1.46 30.39 -0.99
CA SER A 194 1.59 30.06 -2.42
C SER A 194 1.16 28.63 -2.75
N ASP A 195 1.36 27.69 -1.83
CA ASP A 195 1.08 26.27 -2.07
C ASP A 195 -0.43 26.00 -2.01
N LEU A 196 -1.14 26.76 -1.16
CA LEU A 196 -2.61 26.77 -1.15
C LEU A 196 -3.17 27.32 -2.46
N LEU A 197 -2.57 28.39 -3.02
CA LEU A 197 -3.02 28.98 -4.28
C LEU A 197 -2.91 28.03 -5.48
N ASN A 198 -1.94 27.10 -5.44
CA ASN A 198 -1.76 26.08 -6.47
C ASN A 198 -2.74 24.91 -6.33
N ASN A 199 -3.34 24.70 -5.15
CA ASN A 199 -4.30 23.64 -4.88
C ASN A 199 -5.72 24.19 -4.66
N LYS A 200 -6.54 24.16 -5.72
CA LYS A 200 -7.90 24.73 -5.73
C LYS A 200 -8.81 24.22 -4.60
N LEU A 201 -8.65 22.96 -4.16
CA LEU A 201 -9.49 22.36 -3.12
C LEU A 201 -9.06 22.81 -1.72
N GLU A 202 -7.77 22.81 -1.42
CA GLU A 202 -7.27 23.31 -0.12
C GLU A 202 -7.48 24.82 0.02
N PHE A 203 -7.42 25.57 -1.08
CA PHE A 203 -7.75 26.98 -1.09
C PHE A 203 -9.21 27.25 -0.67
N GLU A 204 -10.16 26.43 -1.13
CA GLU A 204 -11.57 26.57 -0.76
C GLU A 204 -11.82 26.20 0.71
N HIS A 205 -11.12 25.17 1.22
CA HIS A 205 -11.16 24.84 2.64
C HIS A 205 -10.55 25.95 3.52
N PHE A 206 -9.47 26.58 3.07
CA PHE A 206 -8.89 27.74 3.73
C PHE A 206 -9.86 28.94 3.73
N ARG A 207 -10.59 29.15 2.62
CA ARG A 207 -11.63 30.18 2.52
C ARG A 207 -12.76 29.94 3.55
N GLN A 208 -13.28 28.72 3.65
CA GLN A 208 -14.32 28.35 4.62
C GLN A 208 -13.82 28.50 6.07
N PHE A 209 -12.57 28.16 6.32
CA PHE A 209 -11.92 28.36 7.62
C PHE A 209 -11.88 29.84 8.02
N LEU A 210 -11.48 30.73 7.10
CA LEU A 210 -11.47 32.17 7.34
C LEU A 210 -12.86 32.78 7.53
N GLU A 211 -13.87 32.24 6.86
CA GLU A 211 -15.26 32.66 7.05
C GLU A 211 -15.76 32.33 8.46
N THR A 212 -15.41 31.15 8.97
CA THR A 212 -15.72 30.71 10.34
C THR A 212 -15.05 31.59 11.40
N HIS A 213 -13.85 32.12 11.09
CA HIS A 213 -13.08 33.00 11.98
C HIS A 213 -13.28 34.50 11.70
N SER A 214 -14.35 34.88 10.99
CA SER A 214 -14.70 36.28 10.68
C SER A 214 -13.62 37.10 9.94
N SER A 215 -12.67 36.41 9.29
CA SER A 215 -11.47 37.00 8.66
C SER A 215 -11.41 36.81 7.15
N SER A 216 -12.55 36.44 6.55
CA SER A 216 -12.74 36.38 5.09
C SER A 216 -12.39 37.70 4.37
N MET A 217 -12.46 38.84 5.08
CA MET A 217 -12.07 40.15 4.54
C MET A 217 -10.59 40.22 4.13
N ASP A 218 -9.68 39.54 4.84
CA ASP A 218 -8.25 39.49 4.51
C ASP A 218 -8.02 38.81 3.15
N LEU A 219 -8.64 37.64 2.94
CA LEU A 219 -8.52 36.90 1.69
C LEU A 219 -9.21 37.60 0.50
N MET A 220 -10.36 38.23 0.75
CA MET A 220 -11.09 38.97 -0.29
C MET A 220 -10.32 40.23 -0.73
N CYS A 221 -9.69 40.94 0.20
CA CYS A 221 -8.84 42.09 -0.10
C CYS A 221 -7.65 41.70 -0.99
N TRP A 222 -6.93 40.63 -0.62
CA TRP A 222 -5.81 40.13 -1.42
C TRP A 222 -6.25 39.69 -2.83
N THR A 223 -7.38 38.96 -2.92
CA THR A 223 -7.92 38.44 -4.18
C THR A 223 -8.38 39.55 -5.12
N ASP A 224 -9.09 40.57 -4.61
CA ASP A 224 -9.55 41.70 -5.41
C ASP A 224 -8.38 42.53 -5.96
N ILE A 225 -7.31 42.72 -5.16
CA ILE A 225 -6.08 43.40 -5.60
C ILE A 225 -5.36 42.58 -6.69
N GLU A 226 -5.30 41.26 -6.54
CA GLU A 226 -4.71 40.36 -7.54
C GLU A 226 -5.50 40.37 -8.87
N GLN A 227 -6.84 40.41 -8.81
CA GLN A 227 -7.69 40.58 -9.99
C GLN A 227 -7.45 41.93 -10.68
N LEU A 228 -7.31 43.02 -9.92
CA LEU A 228 -6.99 44.34 -10.49
C LEU A 228 -5.65 44.34 -11.24
N ARG A 229 -4.65 43.59 -10.76
CA ARG A 229 -3.34 43.45 -11.41
C ARG A 229 -3.39 42.65 -12.72
N ARG A 230 -4.38 41.77 -12.90
CA ARG A 230 -4.55 40.92 -14.08
C ARG A 230 -5.40 41.55 -15.19
N ILE A 231 -6.13 42.63 -14.91
CA ILE A 231 -6.86 43.39 -15.94
C ILE A 231 -5.84 44.02 -16.89
N THR A 232 -6.02 43.80 -18.19
CA THR A 232 -5.08 44.26 -19.22
C THR A 232 -5.17 45.79 -19.35
N TYR A 233 -4.04 46.47 -19.61
CA TYR A 233 -3.97 47.94 -19.70
C TYR A 233 -4.89 48.57 -20.77
N ARG A 234 -5.46 47.76 -21.67
CA ARG A 234 -6.43 48.18 -22.70
C ARG A 234 -7.82 48.47 -22.13
N ASP A 235 -8.17 47.88 -20.98
CA ASP A 235 -9.48 48.04 -20.32
C ASP A 235 -9.40 49.04 -19.15
N GLN A 236 -8.94 50.25 -19.44
CA GLN A 236 -8.70 51.30 -18.45
C GLN A 236 -9.94 51.60 -17.59
N ASN A 237 -11.13 51.64 -18.21
CA ASN A 237 -12.40 51.89 -17.51
C ASN A 237 -12.74 50.78 -16.48
N GLN A 238 -12.47 49.52 -16.80
CA GLN A 238 -12.71 48.40 -15.87
C GLN A 238 -11.70 48.41 -14.72
N ARG A 239 -10.43 48.74 -15.03
CA ARG A 239 -9.36 48.87 -14.04
C ARG A 239 -9.65 50.01 -13.07
N GLU A 240 -10.11 51.15 -13.56
CA GLU A 240 -10.50 52.30 -12.74
C GLU A 240 -11.69 51.96 -11.85
N ALA A 241 -12.76 51.38 -12.40
CA ALA A 241 -13.93 50.95 -11.63
C ALA A 241 -13.57 49.95 -10.51
N LYS A 242 -12.70 48.98 -10.79
CA LYS A 242 -12.24 47.98 -9.80
C LYS A 242 -11.32 48.60 -8.74
N SER A 243 -10.50 49.58 -9.09
CA SER A 243 -9.68 50.35 -8.15
C SER A 243 -10.54 51.15 -7.16
N ILE A 244 -11.58 51.84 -7.66
CA ILE A 244 -12.55 52.57 -6.82
C ILE A 244 -13.30 51.61 -5.89
N TYR A 245 -13.69 50.44 -6.38
CA TYR A 245 -14.33 49.41 -5.57
C TYR A 245 -13.43 48.90 -4.43
N ILE A 246 -12.16 48.58 -4.71
CA ILE A 246 -11.19 48.12 -3.69
C ILE A 246 -10.98 49.19 -2.62
N LYS A 247 -10.84 50.45 -3.04
CA LYS A 247 -10.71 51.60 -2.13
C LYS A 247 -11.91 51.68 -1.17
N ASN A 248 -13.13 51.72 -1.70
CA ASN A 248 -14.32 51.90 -0.88
C ASN A 248 -14.55 50.72 0.08
N LYS A 249 -14.24 49.51 -0.37
CA LYS A 249 -14.49 48.28 0.40
C LYS A 249 -13.44 48.01 1.48
N TYR A 250 -12.16 48.28 1.21
CA TYR A 250 -11.06 47.86 2.09
C TYR A 250 -10.33 49.03 2.77
N LEU A 251 -10.22 50.20 2.15
CA LEU A 251 -9.52 51.37 2.72
C LEU A 251 -10.43 52.25 3.56
N ASN A 252 -11.01 51.67 4.60
CA ASN A 252 -11.89 52.35 5.54
C ASN A 252 -11.49 52.06 7.00
N LYS A 253 -12.07 52.84 7.92
CA LYS A 253 -11.86 52.70 9.36
C LYS A 253 -12.42 51.39 9.96
N LYS A 254 -13.16 50.59 9.18
CA LYS A 254 -13.70 49.30 9.62
C LYS A 254 -12.74 48.14 9.36
N TYR A 255 -11.81 48.27 8.42
CA TYR A 255 -10.89 47.21 8.02
C TYR A 255 -9.43 47.68 8.02
N PHE A 256 -8.89 48.25 6.92
CA PHE A 256 -7.45 48.53 6.81
C PHE A 256 -6.96 49.68 7.74
N PHE A 257 -7.82 50.65 8.03
CA PHE A 257 -7.54 51.73 9.00
C PHE A 257 -8.30 51.54 10.32
N GLY A 258 -8.76 50.32 10.58
CA GLY A 258 -9.51 49.95 11.79
C GLY A 258 -8.63 49.34 12.88
N PRO A 259 -9.20 49.11 14.07
CA PRO A 259 -8.49 48.48 15.20
C PRO A 259 -8.06 47.03 14.91
N ASN A 260 -8.77 46.32 14.02
CA ASN A 260 -8.48 44.94 13.61
C ASN A 260 -7.73 44.86 12.26
N SER A 261 -7.00 45.92 11.91
CA SER A 261 -6.27 46.03 10.64
C SER A 261 -5.19 44.96 10.48
N PRO A 262 -4.91 44.52 9.24
CA PRO A 262 -3.77 43.68 8.93
C PRO A 262 -2.41 44.39 9.03
N ALA A 263 -2.39 45.72 9.21
CA ALA A 263 -1.19 46.52 9.36
C ALA A 263 -1.15 47.18 10.74
N SER A 264 0.05 47.30 11.33
CA SER A 264 0.24 48.07 12.57
C SER A 264 -0.03 49.56 12.35
N LEU A 265 -0.28 50.32 13.41
CA LEU A 265 -0.56 51.76 13.31
C LEU A 265 0.58 52.53 12.59
N TYR A 266 1.83 52.09 12.81
CA TYR A 266 3.00 52.60 12.10
C TYR A 266 2.97 52.28 10.59
N GLN A 267 2.62 51.05 10.22
CA GLN A 267 2.52 50.61 8.83
C GLN A 267 1.34 51.26 8.10
N GLN A 268 0.21 51.48 8.79
CA GLN A 268 -0.93 52.24 8.26
C GLN A 268 -0.52 53.68 7.93
N ASN A 269 0.26 54.32 8.82
CA ASN A 269 0.81 55.66 8.58
C ASN A 269 1.81 55.66 7.42
N GLN A 270 2.63 54.62 7.26
CA GLN A 270 3.55 54.49 6.13
C GLN A 270 2.81 54.39 4.78
N VAL A 271 1.76 53.56 4.71
CA VAL A 271 0.89 53.46 3.52
C VAL A 271 0.16 54.79 3.25
N MET A 272 -0.20 55.53 4.30
CA MET A 272 -0.79 56.86 4.21
C MET A 272 0.19 57.92 3.68
N HIS A 273 1.46 57.86 4.07
CA HIS A 273 2.49 58.76 3.55
C HIS A 273 2.82 58.46 2.08
N LEU A 274 2.88 57.19 1.71
CA LEU A 274 3.13 56.74 0.32
C LEU A 274 2.02 57.16 -0.65
N SER A 275 0.81 57.39 -0.15
CA SER A 275 -0.36 57.81 -0.93
C SER A 275 -0.59 59.32 -0.93
N GLY A 276 0.33 60.11 -0.37
CA GLY A 276 0.25 61.58 -0.36
C GLY A 276 -0.76 62.17 0.64
N GLY A 277 -1.15 61.40 1.67
CA GLY A 277 -2.04 61.84 2.75
C GLY A 277 -3.54 61.58 2.51
N TRP A 278 -4.36 61.79 3.54
CA TRP A 278 -5.82 61.53 3.51
C TRP A 278 -6.53 62.21 2.33
N GLY A 279 -6.11 63.43 1.95
CA GLY A 279 -6.70 64.16 0.83
C GLY A 279 -6.54 63.46 -0.53
N LYS A 280 -5.40 62.83 -0.80
CA LYS A 280 -5.17 62.11 -2.07
C LYS A 280 -5.74 60.70 -2.08
N ILE A 281 -5.69 59.98 -0.96
CA ILE A 281 -6.38 58.69 -0.78
C ILE A 281 -7.88 58.82 -1.03
N LEU A 282 -8.48 59.97 -0.68
CA LEU A 282 -9.91 60.25 -0.85
C LEU A 282 -10.31 60.67 -2.28
N HIS A 283 -9.41 61.27 -3.07
CA HIS A 283 -9.80 61.93 -4.34
C HIS A 283 -9.13 61.40 -5.62
N GLU A 284 -8.08 60.57 -5.58
CA GLU A 284 -7.40 60.03 -6.79
C GLU A 284 -7.33 58.50 -6.87
N GLN A 285 -6.96 57.97 -8.06
CA GLN A 285 -6.76 56.55 -8.36
C GLN A 285 -5.66 55.97 -7.45
N LEU A 286 -5.84 54.74 -6.94
CA LEU A 286 -4.81 54.10 -6.11
C LEU A 286 -3.57 53.80 -6.97
N ASP A 287 -2.45 54.42 -6.61
CA ASP A 287 -1.16 54.17 -7.25
C ASP A 287 -0.70 52.72 -7.03
N ALA A 288 -0.06 52.14 -8.04
CA ALA A 288 0.44 50.77 -8.01
C ALA A 288 1.34 50.43 -6.81
N PRO A 289 2.24 51.32 -6.33
CA PRO A 289 3.06 51.06 -5.14
C PRO A 289 2.22 50.93 -3.85
N VAL A 290 1.12 51.68 -3.73
CA VAL A 290 0.23 51.66 -2.57
C VAL A 290 -0.51 50.31 -2.49
N LEU A 291 -0.99 49.83 -3.64
CA LEU A 291 -1.65 48.51 -3.75
C LEU A 291 -0.72 47.35 -3.39
N VAL A 292 0.56 47.44 -3.78
CA VAL A 292 1.56 46.42 -3.46
C VAL A 292 1.85 46.38 -1.96
N GLU A 293 1.96 47.54 -1.29
CA GLU A 293 2.21 47.56 0.15
C GLU A 293 0.99 47.09 0.96
N ILE A 294 -0.23 47.43 0.53
CA ILE A 294 -1.46 46.89 1.12
C ILE A 294 -1.51 45.36 0.96
N GLN A 295 -1.25 44.86 -0.26
CA GLN A 295 -1.26 43.42 -0.55
C GLN A 295 -0.24 42.66 0.31
N LYS A 296 0.94 43.25 0.53
CA LYS A 296 2.00 42.70 1.37
C LYS A 296 1.61 42.59 2.83
N HIS A 297 0.94 43.60 3.40
CA HIS A 297 0.48 43.53 4.80
C HIS A 297 -0.62 42.49 4.98
N VAL A 298 -1.57 42.43 4.05
CA VAL A 298 -2.64 41.43 4.05
C VAL A 298 -2.09 40.01 3.90
N GLN A 299 -1.16 39.82 2.96
CA GLN A 299 -0.47 38.53 2.78
C GLN A 299 0.31 38.11 4.02
N ASN A 300 1.02 39.05 4.66
CA ASN A 300 1.79 38.77 5.87
C ASN A 300 0.90 38.28 7.02
N ARG A 301 -0.32 38.82 7.17
CA ARG A 301 -1.30 38.33 8.15
C ARG A 301 -1.86 36.97 7.77
N LEU A 302 -2.18 36.74 6.49
CA LEU A 302 -2.64 35.43 6.01
C LEU A 302 -1.58 34.35 6.24
N GLU A 303 -0.31 34.64 5.98
CA GLU A 303 0.81 33.70 6.12
C GLU A 303 1.23 33.44 7.56
N ASN A 304 1.23 34.46 8.43
CA ASN A 304 1.83 34.33 9.76
C ASN A 304 0.81 34.20 10.91
N VAL A 305 -0.47 34.38 10.63
CA VAL A 305 -1.54 34.25 11.64
C VAL A 305 -2.53 33.18 11.22
N TRP A 306 -3.10 33.28 10.02
CA TRP A 306 -4.19 32.41 9.60
C TRP A 306 -3.74 31.05 9.06
N LEU A 307 -2.65 31.03 8.29
CA LEU A 307 -2.10 29.79 7.76
C LEU A 307 -1.66 28.82 8.87
N PRO A 308 -0.93 29.24 9.92
CA PRO A 308 -0.57 28.33 11.02
C PRO A 308 -1.79 27.77 11.75
N LEU A 309 -2.80 28.60 12.01
CA LEU A 309 -4.04 28.15 12.66
C LEU A 309 -4.82 27.15 11.79
N PHE A 310 -4.79 27.32 10.47
CA PHE A 310 -5.38 26.36 9.54
C PHE A 310 -4.61 25.04 9.52
N LEU A 311 -3.27 25.09 9.45
CA LEU A 311 -2.40 23.90 9.43
C LEU A 311 -2.44 23.11 10.75
N ALA A 312 -2.68 23.79 11.87
CA ALA A 312 -2.87 23.17 13.18
C ALA A 312 -4.28 22.57 13.39
N SER A 313 -5.22 22.79 12.46
CA SER A 313 -6.59 22.30 12.62
C SER A 313 -6.70 20.77 12.39
N GLU A 314 -7.54 20.11 13.20
CA GLU A 314 -7.80 18.66 13.05
C GLU A 314 -8.38 18.32 11.67
N GLN A 315 -9.16 19.23 11.09
CA GLN A 315 -9.76 19.05 9.77
C GLN A 315 -8.70 19.02 8.67
N PHE A 316 -7.66 19.86 8.76
CA PHE A 316 -6.54 19.83 7.83
C PHE A 316 -5.71 18.55 8.00
N ALA A 317 -5.38 18.18 9.24
CA ALA A 317 -4.61 16.96 9.53
C ALA A 317 -5.34 15.68 9.05
N ALA A 318 -6.66 15.60 9.21
CA ALA A 318 -7.46 14.47 8.71
C ALA A 318 -7.40 14.35 7.18
N ARG A 319 -7.44 15.47 6.44
CA ARG A 319 -7.33 15.47 4.98
C ARG A 319 -5.93 15.11 4.50
N GLN A 320 -4.88 15.61 5.16
CA GLN A 320 -3.51 15.25 4.81
C GLN A 320 -3.20 13.77 5.09
N LYS A 321 -3.72 13.19 6.18
CA LYS A 321 -3.59 11.74 6.44
C LYS A 321 -4.22 10.88 5.35
N ILE A 322 -5.40 11.26 4.85
CA ILE A 322 -6.06 10.58 3.73
C ILE A 322 -5.23 10.75 2.44
N LYS A 323 -4.68 11.94 2.20
CA LYS A 323 -3.89 12.24 1.00
C LYS A 323 -2.55 11.49 0.96
N VAL A 324 -1.83 11.43 2.08
CA VAL A 324 -0.57 10.67 2.20
C VAL A 324 -0.82 9.18 2.02
N GLN A 325 -1.89 8.62 2.63
CA GLN A 325 -2.30 7.24 2.37
C GLN A 325 -2.65 7.00 0.89
N MET A 326 -3.21 7.99 0.19
CA MET A 326 -3.53 7.88 -1.23
C MET A 326 -2.32 8.07 -2.16
N GLU A 327 -1.35 8.91 -1.78
CA GLU A 327 -0.10 9.14 -2.51
C GLU A 327 0.84 7.93 -2.35
N ASP A 328 0.95 7.32 -1.17
CA ASP A 328 1.69 6.06 -0.95
C ASP A 328 1.12 4.91 -1.79
N ILE A 329 -0.21 4.78 -1.86
CA ILE A 329 -0.89 3.77 -2.70
C ILE A 329 -0.75 4.09 -4.21
N ALA A 330 -0.71 5.38 -4.58
CA ALA A 330 -0.56 5.81 -5.96
C ALA A 330 0.89 5.63 -6.45
N GLU A 331 1.91 5.89 -5.62
CA GLU A 331 3.31 5.58 -5.92
C GLU A 331 3.53 4.06 -5.97
N GLU A 332 2.88 3.27 -5.12
CA GLU A 332 2.89 1.80 -5.22
C GLU A 332 2.22 1.28 -6.52
N LEU A 333 1.24 2.01 -7.05
CA LEU A 333 0.60 1.73 -8.34
C LEU A 333 1.42 2.22 -9.55
N LEU A 334 2.16 3.33 -9.42
CA LEU A 334 2.97 3.93 -10.49
C LEU A 334 4.34 3.25 -10.65
N LEU A 335 4.86 2.63 -9.58
CA LEU A 335 6.06 1.79 -9.64
C LEU A 335 5.82 0.41 -10.28
N GLN A 336 4.57 0.07 -10.61
CA GLN A 336 4.28 -1.07 -11.47
C GLN A 336 4.64 -0.70 -12.91
N LYS A 337 5.89 -1.03 -13.28
CA LYS A 337 6.30 -1.13 -14.69
C LYS A 337 5.21 -1.86 -15.47
N PRO A 338 4.89 -1.47 -16.72
CA PRO A 338 4.04 -2.30 -17.56
C PRO A 338 4.67 -3.68 -17.65
N GLU A 339 4.02 -4.67 -17.04
CA GLU A 339 4.54 -6.04 -16.96
C GLU A 339 4.75 -6.53 -18.39
N LYS A 340 6.01 -6.84 -18.71
CA LYS A 340 6.34 -7.58 -19.92
C LYS A 340 5.58 -8.90 -19.87
N LYS A 341 5.04 -9.32 -21.02
CA LYS A 341 4.40 -10.64 -21.23
C LYS A 341 5.08 -11.70 -20.37
N ILE A 342 4.30 -12.28 -19.46
CA ILE A 342 4.75 -13.21 -18.43
C ILE A 342 5.39 -14.43 -19.11
N GLY A 343 6.70 -14.58 -18.92
CA GLY A 343 7.37 -15.87 -19.13
C GLY A 343 6.90 -16.86 -18.07
N VAL A 344 6.89 -18.14 -18.43
CA VAL A 344 6.53 -19.29 -17.60
C VAL A 344 6.86 -19.06 -16.13
N TRP A 345 5.83 -19.01 -15.28
CA TRP A 345 5.99 -18.88 -13.83
C TRP A 345 6.72 -20.14 -13.33
N LYS A 346 8.01 -20.02 -13.00
CA LYS A 346 8.76 -21.06 -12.29
C LYS A 346 8.75 -20.70 -10.80
N PRO A 347 8.08 -21.49 -9.93
CA PRO A 347 8.18 -21.28 -8.50
C PRO A 347 9.63 -21.42 -8.08
N VAL A 348 10.19 -20.39 -7.42
CA VAL A 348 11.41 -20.59 -6.66
C VAL A 348 10.99 -21.40 -5.44
N GLU A 349 11.40 -22.67 -5.36
CA GLU A 349 11.07 -23.63 -4.30
C GLU A 349 11.19 -23.02 -2.88
N SER A 350 12.08 -22.03 -2.71
CA SER A 350 12.35 -21.31 -1.46
C SER A 350 11.22 -20.42 -0.94
N LYS A 351 10.36 -19.85 -1.81
CA LYS A 351 9.25 -18.99 -1.40
C LYS A 351 8.01 -19.79 -1.00
N TRP A 352 7.84 -20.99 -1.54
CA TRP A 352 6.62 -21.78 -1.36
C TRP A 352 6.60 -22.49 0.00
N ILE A 353 7.72 -23.09 0.41
CA ILE A 353 7.81 -23.84 1.68
C ILE A 353 7.74 -22.89 2.90
N SER A 354 8.31 -21.69 2.78
CA SER A 354 8.24 -20.66 3.83
C SER A 354 6.87 -19.98 3.94
N SER A 355 5.99 -20.14 2.95
CA SER A 355 4.64 -19.55 2.88
C SER A 355 3.50 -20.57 2.92
N SER A 356 3.75 -21.83 3.29
CA SER A 356 2.73 -22.89 3.33
C SER A 356 1.43 -22.45 4.04
N CYS A 357 1.52 -21.84 5.22
CA CYS A 357 0.34 -21.30 5.91
C CYS A 357 -0.40 -20.21 5.12
N GLU A 358 0.32 -19.33 4.43
CA GLU A 358 -0.28 -18.27 3.61
C GLU A 358 -0.95 -18.84 2.36
N ILE A 359 -0.37 -19.87 1.76
CA ILE A 359 -0.93 -20.59 0.61
C ILE A 359 -2.23 -21.27 1.01
N ILE A 360 -2.24 -22.01 2.13
CA ILE A 360 -3.45 -22.66 2.65
C ILE A 360 -4.51 -21.61 3.00
N ALA A 361 -4.12 -20.53 3.68
CA ALA A 361 -5.04 -19.44 4.02
C ALA A 361 -5.63 -18.80 2.75
N PHE A 362 -4.81 -18.60 1.71
CA PHE A 362 -5.28 -18.06 0.45
C PHE A 362 -6.25 -19.00 -0.27
N ARG A 363 -5.94 -20.30 -0.39
CA ARG A 363 -6.87 -21.30 -0.95
C ARG A 363 -8.21 -21.29 -0.22
N LYS A 364 -8.19 -21.29 1.12
CA LYS A 364 -9.41 -21.16 1.94
C LYS A 364 -10.16 -19.87 1.67
N ALA A 365 -9.46 -18.74 1.52
CA ALA A 365 -10.07 -17.46 1.19
C ALA A 365 -10.75 -17.46 -0.20
N LEU A 366 -10.15 -18.13 -1.19
CA LEU A 366 -10.73 -18.26 -2.53
C LEU A 366 -11.97 -19.17 -2.56
N LEU A 367 -12.05 -20.14 -1.64
CA LEU A 367 -13.21 -21.02 -1.47
C LEU A 367 -14.33 -20.36 -0.62
N ASN A 368 -13.98 -19.38 0.22
CA ASN A 368 -14.97 -18.66 1.03
C ASN A 368 -15.80 -17.69 0.16
N PRO A 369 -17.14 -17.80 0.12
CA PRO A 369 -17.98 -16.96 -0.75
C PRO A 369 -17.85 -15.45 -0.51
N VAL A 370 -17.64 -15.04 0.75
CA VAL A 370 -17.55 -13.63 1.14
C VAL A 370 -16.17 -13.09 0.77
N THR A 371 -15.12 -13.73 1.28
CA THR A 371 -13.74 -13.28 1.07
C THR A 371 -13.36 -13.34 -0.42
N SER A 372 -13.79 -14.39 -1.13
CA SER A 372 -13.54 -14.52 -2.56
C SER A 372 -14.21 -13.40 -3.35
N ARG A 373 -15.47 -13.04 -3.03
CA ARG A 373 -16.16 -11.93 -3.71
C ARG A 373 -15.49 -10.58 -3.45
N GLN A 374 -15.03 -10.34 -2.23
CA GLN A 374 -14.25 -9.14 -1.90
C GLN A 374 -12.93 -9.12 -2.69
N PHE A 375 -12.20 -10.24 -2.70
CA PHE A 375 -10.94 -10.37 -3.43
C PHE A 375 -11.13 -10.21 -4.94
N GLN A 376 -12.18 -10.79 -5.51
CA GLN A 376 -12.59 -10.64 -6.91
C GLN A 376 -12.72 -9.17 -7.29
N ARG A 377 -13.45 -8.39 -6.50
CA ARG A 377 -13.64 -6.95 -6.73
C ARG A 377 -12.34 -6.17 -6.57
N PHE A 378 -11.49 -6.57 -5.63
CA PHE A 378 -10.17 -5.98 -5.45
C PHE A 378 -9.25 -6.20 -6.65
N VAL A 379 -9.12 -7.44 -7.15
CA VAL A 379 -8.25 -7.74 -8.30
C VAL A 379 -8.79 -7.19 -9.62
N ALA A 380 -10.11 -7.05 -9.75
CA ALA A 380 -10.73 -6.39 -10.91
C ALA A 380 -10.30 -4.91 -11.06
N LEU A 381 -9.85 -4.26 -9.98
CA LEU A 381 -9.28 -2.91 -10.04
C LEU A 381 -7.83 -2.89 -10.54
N LYS A 382 -7.13 -4.03 -10.50
CA LYS A 382 -5.70 -4.15 -10.80
C LYS A 382 -5.42 -4.66 -12.21
N GLY A 383 -6.29 -5.48 -12.78
CA GLY A 383 -6.11 -6.01 -14.13
C GLY A 383 -7.38 -6.61 -14.73
N ASP A 384 -7.54 -6.44 -16.04
CA ASP A 384 -8.80 -6.78 -16.75
C ASP A 384 -9.04 -8.31 -16.83
N LEU A 385 -8.00 -9.15 -16.74
CA LEU A 385 -8.10 -10.62 -16.79
C LEU A 385 -8.02 -11.31 -15.42
N LEU A 386 -7.71 -10.57 -14.35
CA LEU A 386 -7.50 -11.16 -13.01
C LEU A 386 -8.82 -11.67 -12.39
N GLU A 387 -9.93 -10.97 -12.64
CA GLU A 387 -11.26 -11.41 -12.23
C GLU A 387 -11.61 -12.77 -12.84
N ASN A 388 -11.36 -12.93 -14.15
CA ASN A 388 -11.56 -14.19 -14.85
C ASN A 388 -10.61 -15.28 -14.36
N GLY A 389 -9.37 -14.95 -14.01
CA GLY A 389 -8.41 -15.88 -13.40
C GLY A 389 -8.93 -16.47 -12.09
N LEU A 390 -9.53 -15.66 -11.22
CA LEU A 390 -10.14 -16.15 -9.99
C LEU A 390 -11.32 -17.08 -10.27
N LEU A 391 -12.22 -16.71 -11.17
CA LEU A 391 -13.36 -17.54 -11.56
C LEU A 391 -12.90 -18.88 -12.16
N PHE A 392 -11.89 -18.85 -13.02
CA PHE A 392 -11.26 -20.05 -13.56
C PHE A 392 -10.72 -20.95 -12.45
N TRP A 393 -9.96 -20.39 -11.49
CA TRP A 393 -9.40 -21.17 -10.39
C TRP A 393 -10.49 -21.87 -9.55
N GLN A 394 -11.57 -21.17 -9.24
CA GLN A 394 -12.73 -21.73 -8.53
C GLN A 394 -13.45 -22.80 -9.34
N GLU A 395 -13.58 -22.60 -10.65
CA GLU A 395 -14.23 -23.56 -11.53
C GLU A 395 -13.40 -24.84 -11.69
N VAL A 396 -12.08 -24.73 -11.70
CA VAL A 396 -11.17 -25.88 -11.65
C VAL A 396 -11.30 -26.63 -10.31
N GLN A 397 -11.50 -25.94 -9.19
CA GLN A 397 -11.76 -26.61 -7.90
C GLN A 397 -13.06 -27.43 -7.93
N LYS A 398 -14.15 -26.88 -8.48
CA LYS A 398 -15.39 -27.66 -8.68
C LYS A 398 -15.19 -28.85 -9.63
N TYR A 399 -14.32 -28.71 -10.63
CA TYR A 399 -13.96 -29.81 -11.52
C TYR A 399 -13.19 -30.91 -10.77
N LYS A 400 -12.27 -30.56 -9.87
CA LYS A 400 -11.58 -31.53 -9.00
C LYS A 400 -12.56 -32.29 -8.11
N ASP A 401 -13.49 -31.59 -7.47
CA ASP A 401 -14.55 -32.23 -6.67
C ASP A 401 -15.44 -33.15 -7.53
N LEU A 402 -15.73 -32.76 -8.78
CA LEU A 402 -16.46 -33.60 -9.74
C LEU A 402 -15.68 -34.88 -10.11
N CYS A 403 -14.35 -34.83 -10.13
CA CYS A 403 -13.52 -36.02 -10.33
C CYS A 403 -13.58 -36.98 -9.12
N HIS A 404 -13.89 -36.50 -7.92
CA HIS A 404 -14.08 -37.34 -6.73
C HIS A 404 -15.50 -37.90 -6.60
N SER A 405 -16.49 -37.31 -7.29
CA SER A 405 -17.89 -37.75 -7.19
C SER A 405 -18.26 -38.94 -8.08
N HIS A 406 -17.27 -39.60 -8.73
CA HIS A 406 -17.46 -40.74 -9.64
C HIS A 406 -18.54 -40.52 -10.71
N CYS A 407 -18.66 -39.29 -11.23
CA CYS A 407 -19.61 -38.97 -12.29
C CYS A 407 -19.18 -39.58 -13.63
N ASP A 408 -20.16 -39.77 -14.53
CA ASP A 408 -19.92 -40.26 -15.88
C ASP A 408 -18.84 -39.43 -16.59
N GLU A 409 -17.95 -40.10 -17.31
CA GLU A 409 -16.88 -39.44 -18.09
C GLU A 409 -17.44 -38.40 -19.07
N SER A 410 -18.66 -38.58 -19.56
CA SER A 410 -19.34 -37.61 -20.43
C SER A 410 -19.66 -36.28 -19.73
N VAL A 411 -19.96 -36.29 -18.44
CA VAL A 411 -20.22 -35.09 -17.63
C VAL A 411 -18.92 -34.37 -17.34
N ILE A 412 -17.86 -35.12 -17.01
CA ILE A 412 -16.51 -34.60 -16.82
C ILE A 412 -16.02 -33.95 -18.12
N GLN A 413 -16.23 -34.60 -19.27
CA GLN A 413 -15.90 -34.05 -20.58
C GLN A 413 -16.64 -32.76 -20.93
N LYS A 414 -17.95 -32.72 -20.65
CA LYS A 414 -18.75 -31.50 -20.80
C LYS A 414 -18.19 -30.38 -19.93
N LYS A 415 -17.85 -30.67 -18.67
CA LYS A 415 -17.24 -29.70 -17.75
C LYS A 415 -15.91 -29.15 -18.27
N ILE A 416 -15.02 -30.01 -18.75
CA ILE A 416 -13.74 -29.61 -19.37
C ILE A 416 -14.01 -28.67 -20.55
N THR A 417 -14.92 -29.06 -21.44
CA THR A 417 -15.29 -28.28 -22.62
C THR A 417 -15.85 -26.91 -22.23
N THR A 418 -16.71 -26.84 -21.20
CA THR A 418 -17.24 -25.57 -20.68
C THR A 418 -16.13 -24.67 -20.15
N ILE A 419 -15.20 -25.20 -19.33
CA ILE A 419 -14.08 -24.42 -18.78
C ILE A 419 -13.22 -23.86 -19.93
N ILE A 420 -12.90 -24.68 -20.93
CA ILE A 420 -12.12 -24.26 -22.10
C ILE A 420 -12.86 -23.13 -22.85
N ASN A 421 -14.14 -23.30 -23.15
CA ASN A 421 -14.93 -22.32 -23.90
C ASN A 421 -15.15 -21.00 -23.14
N CYS A 422 -15.15 -21.01 -21.81
CA CYS A 422 -15.30 -19.78 -21.04
C CYS A 422 -13.98 -19.02 -20.87
N PHE A 423 -12.87 -19.73 -20.64
CA PHE A 423 -11.63 -19.10 -20.16
C PHE A 423 -10.45 -19.15 -21.15
N ILE A 424 -10.37 -20.17 -22.00
CA ILE A 424 -9.17 -20.46 -22.82
C ILE A 424 -9.43 -20.18 -24.30
N ASN A 425 -10.57 -20.62 -24.82
CA ASN A 425 -10.98 -20.47 -26.21
C ASN A 425 -12.40 -19.90 -26.28
N SER A 426 -12.57 -18.69 -25.77
CA SER A 426 -13.84 -17.97 -25.77
C SER A 426 -14.23 -17.50 -27.16
N SER A 427 -15.52 -17.56 -27.45
CA SER A 427 -16.12 -16.95 -28.64
C SER A 427 -16.12 -15.42 -28.58
N ILE A 428 -15.83 -14.83 -27.43
CA ILE A 428 -15.73 -13.38 -27.22
C ILE A 428 -14.25 -12.98 -27.22
N PRO A 429 -13.79 -12.11 -28.15
CA PRO A 429 -12.41 -11.63 -28.18
C PRO A 429 -12.02 -10.79 -26.93
N PRO A 430 -10.77 -10.93 -26.42
CA PRO A 430 -9.76 -11.91 -26.83
C PRO A 430 -10.13 -13.34 -26.42
N ALA A 431 -9.88 -14.33 -27.28
CA ALA A 431 -10.30 -15.71 -27.02
C ALA A 431 -9.74 -16.29 -25.71
N LEU A 432 -8.49 -15.94 -25.38
CA LEU A 432 -7.89 -16.23 -24.10
C LEU A 432 -8.32 -15.17 -23.08
N GLN A 433 -9.12 -15.60 -22.11
CA GLN A 433 -9.77 -14.73 -21.10
C GLN A 433 -9.06 -14.77 -19.74
N ILE A 434 -7.93 -15.49 -19.64
CA ILE A 434 -7.11 -15.62 -18.44
C ILE A 434 -5.62 -15.41 -18.76
N ASP A 435 -4.85 -14.97 -17.78
CA ASP A 435 -3.44 -14.63 -17.96
C ASP A 435 -2.54 -15.87 -17.82
N ILE A 436 -2.50 -16.70 -18.87
CA ILE A 436 -1.61 -17.86 -18.98
C ILE A 436 -0.78 -17.81 -20.28
N PRO A 437 0.40 -18.46 -20.32
CA PRO A 437 1.15 -18.64 -21.56
C PRO A 437 0.33 -19.31 -22.66
N VAL A 438 0.53 -18.87 -23.90
CA VAL A 438 -0.24 -19.36 -25.06
C VAL A 438 0.05 -20.85 -25.30
N GLU A 439 1.25 -21.31 -24.99
CA GLU A 439 1.67 -22.70 -25.08
C GLU A 439 0.85 -23.60 -24.12
N GLN A 440 0.58 -23.10 -22.91
CA GLN A 440 -0.28 -23.80 -21.94
C GLN A 440 -1.72 -23.89 -22.44
N ALA A 441 -2.24 -22.78 -23.00
CA ALA A 441 -3.58 -22.73 -23.58
C ALA A 441 -3.74 -23.73 -24.74
N GLN A 442 -2.77 -23.77 -25.67
CA GLN A 442 -2.76 -24.70 -26.81
C GLN A 442 -2.70 -26.16 -26.36
N LYS A 443 -1.79 -26.48 -25.44
CA LYS A 443 -1.67 -27.84 -24.87
C LYS A 443 -2.99 -28.32 -24.27
N ILE A 444 -3.71 -27.46 -23.52
CA ILE A 444 -5.03 -27.81 -22.95
C ILE A 444 -6.06 -28.07 -24.06
N ILE A 445 -6.05 -27.29 -25.14
CA ILE A 445 -6.98 -27.47 -26.27
C ILE A 445 -6.69 -28.78 -27.03
N GLU A 446 -5.42 -29.09 -27.27
CA GLU A 446 -4.98 -30.32 -27.96
C GLU A 446 -5.34 -31.57 -27.17
N HIS A 447 -5.08 -31.56 -25.86
CA HIS A 447 -5.28 -32.70 -24.97
C HIS A 447 -6.70 -32.77 -24.38
N ARG A 448 -7.65 -31.96 -24.89
CA ARG A 448 -9.05 -31.93 -24.39
C ARG A 448 -9.74 -33.30 -24.42
N LYS A 449 -9.29 -34.20 -25.31
CA LYS A 449 -9.83 -35.56 -25.48
C LYS A 449 -9.10 -36.61 -24.64
N GLU A 450 -7.89 -36.34 -24.15
CA GLU A 450 -7.00 -37.32 -23.49
C GLU A 450 -7.20 -37.46 -21.97
N LEU A 451 -8.33 -36.93 -21.46
CA LEU A 451 -8.92 -37.21 -20.15
C LEU A 451 -7.98 -37.64 -19.01
N GLY A 452 -7.47 -36.65 -18.29
CA GLY A 452 -6.91 -36.85 -16.96
C GLY A 452 -7.44 -35.80 -15.98
N PRO A 453 -7.52 -36.11 -14.68
CA PRO A 453 -7.95 -35.16 -13.64
C PRO A 453 -7.04 -33.92 -13.51
N TYR A 454 -5.91 -33.92 -14.21
CA TYR A 454 -4.88 -32.89 -14.16
C TYR A 454 -4.81 -31.99 -15.40
N VAL A 455 -5.82 -32.02 -16.28
CA VAL A 455 -5.84 -31.23 -17.53
C VAL A 455 -5.55 -29.75 -17.28
N PHE A 456 -6.12 -29.17 -16.21
CA PHE A 456 -5.95 -27.75 -15.87
C PHE A 456 -4.83 -27.45 -14.88
N ARG A 457 -4.06 -28.46 -14.43
CA ARG A 457 -3.09 -28.34 -13.34
C ARG A 457 -2.06 -27.23 -13.58
N GLU A 458 -1.49 -27.18 -14.78
CA GLU A 458 -0.47 -26.18 -15.15
C GLU A 458 -1.05 -24.75 -15.16
N ALA A 459 -2.18 -24.55 -15.84
CA ALA A 459 -2.87 -23.26 -15.90
C ALA A 459 -3.37 -22.80 -14.51
N GLN A 460 -3.89 -23.72 -13.69
CA GLN A 460 -4.37 -23.42 -12.35
C GLN A 460 -3.23 -22.90 -11.46
N MET A 461 -2.04 -23.52 -11.55
CA MET A 461 -0.86 -23.06 -10.80
C MET A 461 -0.34 -21.72 -11.28
N THR A 462 -0.29 -21.48 -12.59
CA THR A 462 0.08 -20.18 -13.16
C THR A 462 -0.84 -19.08 -12.62
N ILE A 463 -2.16 -19.28 -12.73
CA ILE A 463 -3.15 -18.32 -12.26
C ILE A 463 -3.09 -18.15 -10.74
N PHE A 464 -2.92 -19.24 -9.99
CA PHE A 464 -2.76 -19.15 -8.54
C PHE A 464 -1.55 -18.29 -8.17
N GLY A 465 -0.41 -18.48 -8.83
CA GLY A 465 0.79 -17.67 -8.63
C GLY A 465 0.58 -16.19 -8.95
N VAL A 466 -0.12 -15.87 -10.05
CA VAL A 466 -0.48 -14.49 -10.41
C VAL A 466 -1.38 -13.87 -9.34
N LEU A 467 -2.44 -14.56 -8.94
CA LEU A 467 -3.39 -14.05 -7.93
C LEU A 467 -2.73 -13.90 -6.55
N PHE A 468 -1.88 -14.85 -6.16
CA PHE A 468 -1.21 -14.86 -4.86
C PHE A 468 -0.31 -13.63 -4.65
N LYS A 469 0.27 -13.04 -5.72
CA LYS A 469 1.01 -11.77 -5.63
C LYS A 469 0.20 -10.62 -5.02
N PHE A 470 -1.11 -10.61 -5.25
CA PHE A 470 -2.02 -9.56 -4.77
C PHE A 470 -2.62 -9.87 -3.39
N TRP A 471 -2.42 -11.09 -2.87
CA TRP A 471 -3.01 -11.52 -1.62
C TRP A 471 -2.52 -10.71 -0.40
N PRO A 472 -1.21 -10.40 -0.23
CA PRO A 472 -0.75 -9.57 0.88
C PRO A 472 -1.37 -8.16 0.87
N GLN A 473 -1.45 -7.53 -0.31
CA GLN A 473 -2.07 -6.20 -0.48
C GLN A 473 -3.55 -6.22 -0.11
N PHE A 474 -4.26 -7.29 -0.46
CA PHE A 474 -5.66 -7.45 -0.08
C PHE A 474 -5.82 -7.66 1.44
N CYS A 475 -4.93 -8.46 2.06
CA CYS A 475 -4.95 -8.68 3.50
C CYS A 475 -4.74 -7.37 4.27
N GLU A 476 -3.82 -6.53 3.81
CA GLU A 476 -3.58 -5.21 4.38
C GLU A 476 -4.77 -4.26 4.17
N PHE A 477 -5.32 -4.22 2.95
CA PHE A 477 -6.54 -3.47 2.65
C PHE A 477 -7.70 -3.85 3.57
N ARG A 478 -7.86 -5.15 3.85
CA ARG A 478 -8.90 -5.67 4.75
C ARG A 478 -8.64 -5.33 6.21
N LYS A 479 -7.39 -5.31 6.68
CA LYS A 479 -7.07 -4.93 8.07
C LYS A 479 -7.46 -3.48 8.40
N ASN A 480 -7.45 -2.60 7.41
CA ASN A 480 -7.73 -1.18 7.57
C ASN A 480 -9.22 -0.81 7.48
N LEU A 481 -10.12 -1.78 7.25
CA LEU A 481 -11.55 -1.57 7.02
C LEU A 481 -12.41 -2.63 7.73
N THR A 482 -13.62 -2.27 8.13
CA THR A 482 -14.63 -3.26 8.54
C THR A 482 -15.26 -3.94 7.33
N ASP A 483 -15.68 -5.20 7.45
CA ASP A 483 -16.13 -6.03 6.30
C ASP A 483 -17.29 -5.40 5.48
N GLU A 484 -18.17 -4.63 6.12
CA GLU A 484 -19.26 -3.88 5.44
C GLU A 484 -18.75 -2.66 4.64
N ASN A 485 -17.66 -2.04 5.09
CA ASN A 485 -17.03 -0.89 4.43
C ASN A 485 -16.15 -1.31 3.24
N ILE A 486 -15.64 -2.55 3.23
CA ILE A 486 -14.77 -3.07 2.16
C ILE A 486 -15.49 -3.05 0.80
N MET A 487 -16.70 -3.59 0.74
CA MET A 487 -17.45 -3.68 -0.52
C MET A 487 -17.85 -2.31 -1.05
N SER A 488 -18.34 -1.41 -0.18
CA SER A 488 -18.74 -0.06 -0.60
C SER A 488 -17.56 0.77 -1.12
N VAL A 489 -16.37 0.62 -0.53
CA VAL A 489 -15.14 1.26 -1.01
C VAL A 489 -14.71 0.69 -2.37
N LEU A 490 -14.77 -0.63 -2.56
CA LEU A 490 -14.43 -1.27 -3.82
C LEU A 490 -15.40 -0.88 -4.95
N GLU A 491 -16.69 -0.77 -4.66
CA GLU A 491 -17.70 -0.34 -5.63
C GLU A 491 -17.52 1.13 -6.04
N ARG A 492 -17.26 2.04 -5.08
CA ARG A 492 -16.92 3.44 -5.38
C ARG A 492 -15.68 3.55 -6.26
N ARG A 493 -14.65 2.75 -6.00
CA ARG A 493 -13.41 2.70 -6.82
C ARG A 493 -13.67 2.15 -8.22
N GLN A 494 -14.49 1.11 -8.35
CA GLN A 494 -14.89 0.59 -9.66
C GLN A 494 -15.64 1.64 -10.48
N GLU A 495 -16.57 2.35 -9.87
CA GLU A 495 -17.34 3.40 -10.55
C GLU A 495 -16.43 4.55 -11.00
N TYR A 496 -15.54 5.02 -10.13
CA TYR A 496 -14.53 6.02 -10.48
C TYR A 496 -13.63 5.56 -11.64
N ASN A 497 -13.14 4.32 -11.62
CA ASN A 497 -12.32 3.77 -12.70
C ASN A 497 -13.11 3.63 -14.02
N LYS A 498 -14.39 3.24 -13.96
CA LYS A 498 -15.27 3.22 -15.14
C LYS A 498 -15.47 4.62 -15.71
N GLN A 499 -15.69 5.63 -14.86
CA GLN A 499 -15.81 7.03 -15.30
C GLN A 499 -14.51 7.54 -15.91
N LYS A 500 -13.36 7.24 -15.31
CA LYS A 500 -12.03 7.57 -15.86
C LYS A 500 -11.77 6.88 -17.22
N LYS A 501 -12.09 5.58 -17.34
CA LYS A 501 -11.96 4.84 -18.62
C LYS A 501 -12.93 5.38 -19.69
N LYS A 502 -14.11 5.88 -19.32
CA LYS A 502 -15.06 6.55 -20.25
C LYS A 502 -14.52 7.90 -20.72
N LEU A 503 -13.96 8.72 -19.82
CA LEU A 503 -13.34 10.01 -20.15
C LEU A 503 -12.11 9.83 -21.06
N ALA A 504 -11.30 8.79 -20.84
CA ALA A 504 -10.15 8.46 -21.69
C ALA A 504 -10.52 7.93 -23.08
N LYS A 505 -11.77 7.49 -23.30
CA LYS A 505 -12.28 7.00 -24.59
C LYS A 505 -12.99 8.09 -25.41
N ILE A 506 -13.10 9.32 -24.91
CA ILE A 506 -13.55 10.45 -25.74
C ILE A 506 -12.40 10.79 -26.69
N PRO A 507 -12.56 10.61 -28.02
CA PRO A 507 -11.52 11.01 -28.95
C PRO A 507 -11.34 12.52 -28.84
N ILE A 508 -10.09 12.99 -28.72
CA ILE A 508 -9.74 14.37 -29.01
C ILE A 508 -9.97 14.55 -30.52
N LEU A 509 -11.21 14.87 -30.89
CA LEU A 509 -11.65 15.26 -32.23
C LEU A 509 -11.93 16.76 -32.28
N LEU A 510 -11.09 17.55 -31.60
CA LEU A 510 -11.12 19.00 -31.65
C LEU A 510 -9.70 19.54 -31.80
N HIS A 511 -9.16 19.40 -33.01
CA HIS A 511 -8.27 20.39 -33.62
C HIS A 511 -8.02 19.99 -35.07
N PHE A 512 -8.93 20.34 -35.97
CA PHE A 512 -8.68 20.71 -37.37
C PHE A 512 -10.03 21.12 -37.98
N CYS A 513 -10.40 22.38 -37.77
CA CYS A 513 -11.21 23.20 -38.67
C CYS A 513 -10.74 24.64 -38.50
#